data_AF-A0A1M7KB80-F1
#
_entry.id   AF-A0A1M7KB80-F1
#
_cell.length_a   1.000
_cell.length_b   1.000
_cell.length_c   1.000
_cell.angle_alpha   90.00
_cell.angle_beta   90.00
_cell.angle_gamma   90.00
#
_symmetry.space_group_name_H-M   'P 1'
#
loop_
_entity.id
_entity.type
_entity.pdbx_description
1 polymer ?
#
loop_
_entity_poly.entity_id
_entity_poly.type
_entity_poly.pdbx_seq_one_letter_code
_entity_poly.pdbx_strand_id
1 'polypeptide(L)' 'MRGFFNCGDPLDTVCRVMDTARRMGMGFTQLEFAQEGDTAFSLSFTLDENDAQKVNTFTQRIGLYIDLTKEAADV' A
#
# COMPACT_ATOMS: atom_id res chain seq x y z
N MET A 1 -0.11 6.64 -9.30
CA MET A 1 -0.96 6.91 -8.09
C MET A 1 -0.12 6.75 -6.82
N ARG A 2 -0.25 7.65 -5.84
CA ARG A 2 0.43 7.52 -4.53
C ARG A 2 -0.53 6.95 -3.48
N GLY A 3 -0.06 6.03 -2.64
CA GLY A 3 -0.81 5.44 -1.53
C GLY A 3 0.01 5.40 -0.24
N PHE A 4 -0.68 5.39 0.90
CA PHE A 4 -0.09 5.38 2.24
C PHE A 4 -0.92 4.48 3.17
N PHE A 5 -0.25 3.64 3.96
CA PHE A 5 -0.87 2.73 4.91
C PHE A 5 -0.01 2.55 6.16
N ASN A 6 -0.67 2.43 7.32
CA ASN A 6 -0.01 2.04 8.56
C ASN A 6 -0.18 0.55 8.82
N CYS A 7 0.87 -0.08 9.32
CA CYS A 7 0.93 -1.53 9.56
C CYS A 7 1.79 -1.87 10.80
N GLY A 8 1.50 -3.02 11.40
CA GLY A 8 2.27 -3.57 12.53
C GLY A 8 3.45 -4.45 12.10
N ASP A 9 3.34 -5.14 10.96
CA ASP A 9 4.43 -5.91 10.34
C ASP A 9 4.75 -5.36 8.94
N PRO A 10 5.87 -4.64 8.78
CA PRO A 10 6.19 -3.97 7.53
C PRO A 10 6.62 -4.95 6.43
N LEU A 11 7.28 -6.06 6.78
CA LEU A 11 7.81 -7.00 5.78
C LEU A 11 6.69 -7.83 5.15
N ASP A 12 5.79 -8.36 5.97
CA ASP A 12 4.63 -9.09 5.48
C ASP A 12 3.71 -8.16 4.66
N THR A 13 3.50 -6.93 5.13
CA THR A 13 2.70 -5.92 4.41
C THR A 13 3.31 -5.61 3.04
N VAL A 14 4.61 -5.34 2.96
CA VAL A 14 5.32 -5.08 1.69
C VAL A 14 5.17 -6.27 0.75
N CYS A 15 5.37 -7.50 1.23
CA CYS A 15 5.25 -8.70 0.40
C CYS A 15 3.85 -8.83 -0.21
N ARG A 16 2.80 -8.60 0.59
CA ARG A 16 1.41 -8.67 0.13
C ARG A 16 1.06 -7.58 -0.87
N VAL A 17 1.50 -6.34 -0.62
CA VAL A 17 1.31 -5.19 -1.52
C VAL A 17 2.01 -5.44 -2.87
N MET A 18 3.26 -5.93 -2.83
CA MET A 18 4.02 -6.28 -4.03
C MET A 18 3.39 -7.44 -4.80
N ASP A 19 2.97 -8.51 -4.11
CA ASP A 19 2.32 -9.65 -4.77
C ASP A 19 0.99 -9.24 -5.43
N THR A 20 0.20 -8.38 -4.79
CA THR A 20 -1.04 -7.86 -5.38
C THR A 20 -0.80 -7.06 -6.64
N ALA A 21 0.16 -6.12 -6.62
CA ALA A 21 0.50 -5.33 -7.80
C ALA A 21 0.98 -6.24 -8.94
N ARG A 22 1.86 -7.21 -8.62
CA ARG A 22 2.37 -8.20 -9.59
C ARG A 22 1.24 -9.01 -10.23
N ARG A 23 0.28 -9.51 -9.44
CA ARG A 23 -0.89 -10.25 -9.96
C ARG A 23 -1.80 -9.39 -10.83
N MET A 24 -1.78 -8.08 -10.64
CA MET A 24 -2.54 -7.11 -11.43
C MET A 24 -1.76 -6.56 -12.63
N GLY A 25 -0.50 -6.97 -12.80
CA GLY A 25 0.38 -6.46 -13.85
C GLY A 25 0.75 -4.97 -13.67
N MET A 26 0.79 -4.50 -12.42
CA MET A 26 1.11 -3.12 -12.06
C MET A 26 2.55 -3.01 -11.57
N GLY A 27 3.23 -1.92 -11.97
CA GLY A 27 4.58 -1.60 -11.53
C GLY A 27 4.60 -0.54 -10.42
N PHE A 28 5.61 -0.60 -9.55
CA PHE A 28 5.92 0.49 -8.63
C PHE A 28 7.03 1.36 -9.20
N THR A 29 6.84 2.67 -9.13
CA THR A 29 7.92 3.65 -9.36
C THR A 29 8.68 3.92 -8.08
N GLN A 30 8.00 3.85 -6.93
CA GLN A 30 8.59 4.07 -5.62
C GLN A 30 7.87 3.20 -4.58
N LEU A 31 8.64 2.66 -3.64
CA LEU A 31 8.15 1.95 -2.46
C LEU A 31 9.07 2.36 -1.31
N GLU A 32 8.49 2.89 -0.24
CA GLU A 32 9.21 3.42 0.91
C GLU A 32 8.54 2.96 2.19
N PHE A 33 9.34 2.53 3.14
CA PHE A 33 8.88 2.15 4.47
C PHE A 33 9.58 3.03 5.49
N ALA A 34 8.84 3.44 6.52
CA ALA A 34 9.37 4.17 7.66
C ALA A 34 8.80 3.59 8.96
N GLN A 35 9.58 3.65 10.03
CA GLN A 35 9.08 3.33 11.36
C GLN A 35 8.48 4.60 11.96
N GLU A 36 7.22 4.53 12.40
CA GLU A 36 6.52 5.61 13.07
C GLU A 36 6.33 5.26 14.56
N GLY A 37 7.18 5.84 15.40
CA GLY A 37 7.21 5.54 16.83
C GLY A 37 7.81 4.17 17.16
N ASP A 38 7.46 3.62 18.33
CA ASP A 38 8.11 2.42 18.85
C ASP A 38 7.58 1.11 18.24
N THR A 39 6.35 1.10 17.72
CA THR A 39 5.66 -0.15 17.33
C THR A 39 4.91 -0.10 16.01
N ALA A 40 4.86 1.03 15.31
CA ALA A 40 4.13 1.17 14.07
C ALA A 40 5.06 1.46 12.89
N PHE A 41 4.63 1.07 11.70
CA PHE A 41 5.34 1.30 10.46
C PHE A 41 4.41 1.91 9.44
N SER A 42 4.89 2.93 8.74
CA SER A 42 4.23 3.49 7.59
C SER A 42 4.82 2.96 6.30
N LEU A 43 3.94 2.57 5.39
CA LEU A 43 4.27 2.15 4.04
C LEU A 43 3.70 3.17 3.07
N SER A 44 4.58 3.79 2.27
CA SER A 44 4.18 4.66 1.17
C SER A 44 4.65 4.09 -0.16
N PHE A 45 3.84 4.27 -1.20
CA PHE A 45 4.17 3.77 -2.52
C PHE A 45 3.64 4.67 -3.62
N THR A 46 4.28 4.57 -4.79
CA THR A 46 3.83 5.16 -6.04
C THR A 46 3.77 4.09 -7.11
N LEU A 47 2.60 3.95 -7.72
CA LEU A 47 2.34 3.04 -8.85
C LEU A 47 2.47 3.78 -10.18
N ASP A 48 3.12 3.11 -11.13
CA ASP A 48 3.15 3.47 -12.56
C ASP A 48 1.93 2.84 -13.25
N GLU A 49 0.73 3.34 -12.92
CA GLU A 49 -0.52 2.92 -13.54
C GLU A 49 -1.44 4.14 -13.68
N ASN A 50 -1.98 4.31 -14.89
CA ASN A 50 -2.84 5.41 -15.30
C ASN A 50 -4.31 4.97 -15.43
N ASP A 51 -4.57 3.66 -15.44
CA ASP A 51 -5.92 3.10 -15.39
C ASP A 51 -6.53 3.26 -13.98
N ALA A 52 -7.46 4.22 -13.85
CA ALA A 52 -8.14 4.52 -12.60
C ALA A 52 -8.93 3.33 -12.04
N GLN A 53 -9.46 2.44 -12.90
CA GLN A 53 -10.23 1.27 -12.45
C GLN A 53 -9.31 0.21 -11.84
N LYS A 54 -8.14 -0.02 -12.44
CA LYS A 54 -7.12 -0.90 -11.86
C LYS A 54 -6.58 -0.34 -10.56
N VAL A 55 -6.28 0.95 -10.51
CA VAL A 55 -5.82 1.64 -9.29
C VAL A 55 -6.84 1.51 -8.15
N ASN A 56 -8.12 1.71 -8.45
CA ASN A 56 -9.19 1.54 -7.46
C ASN A 56 -9.28 0.07 -7.00
N THR A 57 -9.24 -0.88 -7.93
CA THR A 57 -9.25 -2.32 -7.61
C THR A 57 -8.06 -2.72 -6.75
N PHE A 58 -6.88 -2.17 -7.03
CA PHE A 58 -5.68 -2.40 -6.23
C PHE A 58 -5.87 -1.86 -4.81
N THR A 59 -6.36 -0.63 -4.68
CA THR A 59 -6.63 0.02 -3.38
C THR A 59 -7.67 -0.74 -2.55
N GLN A 60 -8.71 -1.27 -3.20
CA GLN A 60 -9.70 -2.13 -2.57
C GLN A 60 -9.07 -3.44 -2.07
N ARG A 61 -8.22 -4.09 -2.87
CA ARG A 61 -7.57 -5.35 -2.49
C ARG A 61 -6.60 -5.20 -1.33
N ILE A 62 -5.77 -4.17 -1.34
CA ILE A 62 -4.87 -3.91 -0.21
C ILE A 62 -5.66 -3.46 1.03
N GLY A 63 -6.75 -2.71 0.88
CA GLY A 63 -7.62 -2.34 2.00
C GLY A 63 -8.37 -3.50 2.68
N LEU A 64 -8.34 -4.71 2.09
CA LEU A 64 -8.84 -5.94 2.71
C LEU A 64 -7.81 -6.64 3.59
N TYR A 65 -6.55 -6.18 3.60
CA TYR A 65 -5.55 -6.70 4.52
C TYR A 65 -5.85 -6.20 5.92
N ILE A 66 -6.14 -7.15 6.82
CA ILE A 66 -6.62 -6.92 8.19
C ILE A 66 -5.65 -6.05 9.00
N ASP A 67 -4.37 -6.06 8.63
CA ASP A 67 -3.29 -5.32 9.27
C ASP A 67 -3.07 -3.90 8.70
N LEU A 68 -3.80 -3.53 7.64
CA LEU A 68 -3.68 -2.21 7.01
C LEU A 68 -4.77 -1.27 7.49
N THR A 69 -4.39 -0.34 8.36
CA THR A 69 -5.25 0.79 8.68
C THR A 69 -4.96 1.88 7.65
N LYS A 70 -5.91 2.12 6.74
CA LYS A 70 -5.83 3.28 5.86
C LYS A 70 -5.94 4.53 6.74
N GLU A 71 -4.94 5.40 6.74
CA GLU A 71 -5.13 6.73 7.31
C GLU A 71 -6.29 7.37 6.54
N ALA A 72 -7.40 7.59 7.26
CA ALA A 72 -8.43 8.48 6.77
C ALA A 72 -7.75 9.84 6.62
N ALA A 73 -7.67 10.35 5.39
CA ALA A 73 -7.36 11.75 5.20
C ALA A 73 -8.44 12.54 5.95
N ASP A 74 -8.09 13.09 7.10
CA ASP A 74 -8.92 14.07 7.81
C ASP A 74 -9.22 15.21 6.83
N VAL A 75 -10.51 15.38 6.54
CA VAL A 75 -11.06 16.53 5.79
C VAL A 75 -11.60 17.53 6.80
#